data_AF-A0A2I8VM29-F1
#
_entry.id   AF-A0A2I8VM29-F1
#
_cell.length_a   1.000
_cell.length_b   1.000
_cell.length_c   1.000
_cell.angle_alpha   90.00
_cell.angle_beta   90.00
_cell.angle_gamma   90.00
#
_symmetry.space_group_name_H-M   'P 1'
#
loop_
_entity.id
_entity.type
_entity.pdbx_description
1 polymer ?
#
loop_
_entity_poly.entity_id
_entity_poly.type
_entity_poly.pdbx_seq_one_letter_code
_entity_poly.pdbx_strand_id
1 'polypeptide(L)'
;MVVSSSTPLRRLPRLPHTPARFDAARLHRWDRPHSVKYHGDELTAVTLDTDQQAAWHDLADVLGAKYAPHVLFALDADDRRFSNLRRELDVTSSTLSRRLDALSCRGLVSRRVAATSPPTTWYTLTDAGRDVVAALSTIDDRARVVPCGDGTCAHLSSPASLDCCD
;
A
#
# COMPACT_ATOMS: atom_id res chain seq x y z
N MET A 1 2.85 49.79 6.45
CA MET A 1 1.65 49.45 5.64
C MET A 1 2.11 48.49 4.55
N VAL A 2 1.53 47.29 4.57
CA VAL A 2 1.68 46.10 3.70
C VAL A 2 2.63 46.21 2.49
N VAL A 3 3.74 45.46 2.51
CA VAL A 3 4.46 45.04 1.29
C VAL A 3 3.91 43.68 0.89
N SER A 4 3.08 43.68 -0.15
CA SER A 4 2.64 42.48 -0.85
C SER A 4 3.66 42.17 -1.94
N SER A 5 4.52 41.18 -1.73
CA SER A 5 5.45 40.71 -2.76
C SER A 5 4.82 39.54 -3.50
N SER A 6 4.21 39.81 -4.66
CA SER A 6 3.99 38.80 -5.69
C SER A 6 5.35 38.31 -6.20
N THR A 7 5.75 37.11 -5.79
CA THR A 7 6.87 36.42 -6.45
C THR A 7 6.39 35.89 -7.80
N PRO A 8 7.01 36.27 -8.93
CA PRO A 8 6.63 35.77 -10.24
C PRO A 8 6.98 34.29 -10.36
N LEU A 9 6.10 33.55 -11.05
CA LEU A 9 6.30 32.15 -11.41
C LEU A 9 7.66 31.96 -12.10
N ARG A 10 8.55 31.18 -11.47
CA ARG A 10 9.81 30.73 -12.06
C ARG A 10 9.48 29.93 -13.31
N ARG A 11 9.99 30.37 -14.46
CA ARG A 11 9.96 29.58 -15.70
C ARG A 11 10.64 28.24 -15.42
N LEU A 12 9.88 27.15 -15.61
CA LEU A 12 10.45 25.82 -15.66
C LEU A 12 11.48 25.77 -16.80
N PRO A 13 12.62 25.07 -16.63
CA PRO A 13 13.56 24.85 -17.71
C PRO A 13 12.84 24.12 -18.85
N ARG A 14 13.07 24.56 -20.09
CA ARG A 14 12.62 23.82 -21.27
C ARG A 14 13.23 22.42 -21.19
N LEU A 15 12.38 21.40 -21.19
CA LEU A 15 12.81 20.02 -21.35
C LEU A 15 13.68 19.93 -22.61
N PRO A 16 14.78 19.15 -22.58
CA PRO A 16 15.57 18.93 -23.78
C PRO A 16 14.68 18.29 -24.85
N HIS A 17 14.80 18.80 -26.08
CA HIS A 17 14.25 18.19 -27.27
C HIS A 17 14.72 16.74 -27.34
N THR A 18 13.77 15.84 -27.58
CA THR A 18 13.99 14.40 -27.67
C THR A 18 15.11 14.10 -28.66
N PRO A 19 16.24 13.47 -28.28
CA PRO A 19 17.20 12.99 -29.27
C PRO A 19 16.57 11.84 -30.06
N ALA A 20 16.80 11.83 -31.37
CA ALA A 20 16.12 10.97 -32.34
C ALA A 20 16.43 9.45 -32.22
N ARG A 21 17.14 8.98 -31.20
CA ARG A 21 17.26 7.55 -30.87
C ARG A 21 17.43 7.39 -29.36
N PHE A 22 16.34 7.04 -28.68
CA PHE A 22 16.35 6.60 -27.30
C PHE A 22 16.90 5.16 -27.24
N ASP A 23 18.05 4.95 -26.58
CA ASP A 23 18.61 3.62 -26.36
C ASP A 23 18.12 3.05 -25.01
N ALA A 24 17.14 2.14 -25.08
CA ALA A 24 16.52 1.51 -23.92
C ALA A 24 17.46 0.57 -23.13
N ALA A 25 18.65 0.26 -23.65
CA ALA A 25 19.58 -0.70 -23.04
C ALA A 25 20.34 -0.14 -21.82
N ARG A 26 20.34 1.18 -21.60
CA ARG A 26 21.10 1.83 -20.51
C ARG A 26 20.26 2.14 -19.26
N LEU A 27 18.95 1.92 -19.28
CA LEU A 27 18.10 2.18 -18.12
C LEU A 27 18.23 1.07 -17.08
N HIS A 28 18.39 1.44 -15.81
CA HIS A 28 18.19 0.50 -14.71
C HIS A 28 16.78 -0.09 -14.81
N ARG A 29 16.64 -1.39 -14.55
CA ARG A 29 15.38 -2.15 -14.72
C ARG A 29 14.17 -1.48 -14.05
N TRP A 30 14.40 -0.75 -12.97
CA TRP A 30 13.39 -0.07 -12.16
C TRP A 30 12.98 1.32 -12.69
N ASP A 31 13.83 1.98 -13.50
CA ASP A 31 13.58 3.30 -14.10
C ASP A 31 12.82 3.23 -15.43
N ARG A 32 12.49 2.02 -15.90
CA ARG A 32 11.66 1.89 -17.10
C ARG A 32 10.22 2.30 -16.74
N PRO A 33 9.60 3.20 -17.52
CA PRO A 33 8.17 3.45 -17.37
C PRO A 33 7.44 2.13 -17.61
N HIS A 34 6.76 1.65 -16.56
CA HIS A 34 6.14 0.33 -16.49
C HIS A 34 4.96 0.18 -17.48
N SER A 35 4.58 1.28 -18.12
CA SER A 35 3.44 1.41 -19.03
C SER A 35 3.82 1.38 -20.52
N VAL A 36 5.07 1.08 -20.89
CA VAL A 36 5.51 1.08 -22.30
C VAL A 36 5.94 -0.32 -22.74
N LYS A 37 5.14 -0.95 -23.61
CA LYS A 37 5.59 -2.11 -24.41
C LYS A 37 6.19 -1.58 -25.71
N TYR A 38 7.46 -1.90 -25.95
CA TYR A 38 8.10 -1.69 -27.24
C TYR A 38 7.98 -2.99 -28.04
N HIS A 39 7.10 -3.01 -29.04
CA HIS A 39 7.22 -3.95 -30.14
C HIS A 39 7.65 -3.18 -31.39
N GLY A 40 8.49 -3.85 -32.19
CA GLY A 40 8.94 -3.33 -33.47
C GLY A 40 7.76 -2.80 -34.26
N ASP A 41 7.98 -1.59 -34.79
CA ASP A 41 7.14 -0.75 -35.67
C ASP A 41 5.68 -0.42 -35.33
N GLU A 42 5.06 -0.98 -34.30
CA GLU A 42 3.72 -0.55 -33.85
C GLU A 42 3.61 -0.39 -32.32
N LEU A 43 3.31 0.84 -31.88
CA LEU A 43 3.10 1.19 -30.47
C LEU A 43 1.64 0.90 -30.06
N THR A 44 1.37 -0.30 -29.55
CA THR A 44 0.09 -0.55 -28.85
C THR A 44 0.23 -0.13 -27.39
N ALA A 45 -0.25 1.07 -27.06
CA ALA A 45 -0.34 1.51 -25.67
C ALA A 45 -1.33 0.62 -24.92
N VAL A 46 -0.85 -0.25 -24.02
CA VAL A 46 -1.71 -0.85 -23.00
C VAL A 46 -1.96 0.24 -21.96
N THR A 47 -2.99 1.04 -22.17
CA THR A 47 -3.48 1.97 -21.14
C THR A 47 -4.14 1.11 -20.06
N LEU A 48 -3.44 0.86 -18.96
CA LEU A 48 -4.18 0.63 -17.72
C LEU A 48 -5.05 1.87 -17.55
N ASP A 49 -6.35 1.67 -17.50
CA ASP A 49 -7.31 2.75 -17.26
C ASP A 49 -6.81 3.61 -16.08
N THR A 50 -6.71 4.93 -16.28
CA THR A 50 -6.07 5.82 -15.30
C THR A 50 -6.86 5.81 -14.00
N ASP A 51 -8.18 5.62 -14.08
CA ASP A 51 -9.07 5.50 -12.92
C ASP A 51 -8.79 4.21 -12.14
N GLN A 52 -8.62 3.08 -12.84
CA GLN A 52 -8.23 1.82 -12.23
C GLN A 52 -6.85 1.90 -11.54
N GLN A 53 -5.88 2.58 -12.15
CA GLN A 53 -4.55 2.75 -11.56
C GLN A 53 -4.59 3.60 -10.28
N ALA A 54 -5.32 4.72 -10.30
CA ALA A 54 -5.50 5.56 -9.11
C ALA A 54 -6.18 4.78 -7.97
N ALA A 55 -7.22 4.00 -8.29
CA ALA A 55 -7.91 3.15 -7.31
C ALA A 55 -6.97 2.12 -6.65
N TRP A 56 -6.06 1.53 -7.43
CA TRP A 56 -5.05 0.61 -6.91
C TRP A 56 -4.04 1.30 -5.99
N HIS A 57 -3.54 2.49 -6.36
CA HIS A 57 -2.60 3.23 -5.53
C HIS A 57 -3.19 3.57 -4.17
N ASP A 58 -4.42 4.09 -4.14
CA ASP A 58 -5.05 4.43 -2.86
C ASP A 58 -5.31 3.20 -1.99
N LEU A 59 -5.74 2.08 -2.59
CA LEU A 59 -5.95 0.83 -1.87
C LEU A 59 -4.62 0.31 -1.31
N ALA A 60 -3.56 0.35 -2.10
CA ALA A 60 -2.22 -0.04 -1.69
C ALA A 60 -1.69 0.86 -0.56
N ASP A 61 -1.98 2.17 -0.58
CA ASP A 61 -1.60 3.08 0.50
C ASP A 61 -2.32 2.75 1.81
N VAL A 62 -3.60 2.38 1.74
CA VAL A 62 -4.38 1.99 2.93
C VAL A 62 -3.91 0.64 3.47
N LEU A 63 -3.78 -0.38 2.62
CA LEU A 63 -3.40 -1.73 3.03
C LEU A 63 -1.90 -1.84 3.38
N GLY A 64 -1.03 -1.13 2.67
CA GLY A 64 0.41 -1.09 2.91
C GLY A 64 0.79 -0.25 4.13
N ALA A 65 -0.15 0.53 4.68
CA ALA A 65 0.10 1.30 5.88
C ALA A 65 0.39 0.39 7.08
N LYS A 66 1.44 0.73 7.84
CA LYS A 66 1.81 0.01 9.07
C LYS A 66 0.58 -0.21 9.98
N TYR A 67 0.41 -1.44 10.42
CA TYR A 67 -0.69 -1.98 11.24
C TYR A 67 -2.06 -2.14 10.55
N ALA A 68 -2.29 -1.65 9.33
CA ALA A 68 -3.60 -1.82 8.69
C ALA A 68 -3.97 -3.30 8.43
N PRO A 69 -3.07 -4.16 7.89
CA PRO A 69 -3.37 -5.58 7.76
C PRO A 69 -3.56 -6.26 9.12
N HIS A 70 -2.82 -5.84 10.15
CA HIS A 70 -2.92 -6.43 11.49
C HIS A 70 -4.29 -6.16 12.10
N VAL A 71 -4.86 -4.96 11.88
CA VAL A 71 -6.23 -4.63 12.29
C VAL A 71 -7.24 -5.52 11.56
N LEU A 72 -7.07 -5.72 10.25
CA LEU A 72 -7.96 -6.58 9.47
C LEU A 72 -7.92 -8.04 9.97
N PHE A 73 -6.73 -8.61 10.16
CA PHE A 73 -6.58 -9.96 10.70
C PHE A 73 -7.15 -10.11 12.11
N ALA A 74 -6.96 -9.12 12.99
CA ALA A 74 -7.52 -9.15 14.34
C ALA A 74 -9.07 -9.13 14.35
N LEU A 75 -9.68 -8.47 13.35
CA LEU A 75 -11.14 -8.40 13.19
C LEU A 75 -11.74 -9.59 12.41
N ASP A 76 -10.90 -10.40 11.76
CA ASP A 76 -11.35 -11.60 11.07
C ASP A 76 -11.80 -12.70 12.05
N ALA A 77 -11.08 -12.80 13.17
CA ALA A 77 -11.39 -13.76 14.22
C ALA A 77 -12.74 -13.47 14.90
N ASP A 78 -13.02 -12.21 15.24
CA ASP A 78 -14.21 -11.79 15.98
C ASP A 78 -14.34 -10.26 16.02
N ASP A 79 -15.53 -9.76 16.33
CA ASP A 79 -15.77 -8.32 16.50
C ASP A 79 -15.02 -7.76 17.72
N ARG A 80 -14.35 -6.60 17.56
CA ARG A 80 -13.49 -6.05 18.62
C ARG A 80 -13.83 -4.62 19.00
N ARG A 81 -13.62 -4.31 20.29
CA ARG A 81 -13.63 -2.94 20.81
C ARG A 81 -12.30 -2.25 20.52
N PHE A 82 -12.30 -0.92 20.46
CA PHE A 82 -11.08 -0.12 20.28
C PHE A 82 -9.98 -0.48 21.30
N SER A 83 -10.36 -0.62 22.57
CA SER A 83 -9.42 -0.95 23.65
C SER A 83 -8.76 -2.33 23.48
N ASN A 84 -9.48 -3.28 22.89
CA ASN A 84 -8.98 -4.65 22.69
C ASN A 84 -7.93 -4.63 21.57
N LEU A 85 -8.29 -4.07 20.41
CA LEU A 85 -7.38 -3.88 19.28
C LEU A 85 -6.12 -3.13 19.69
N ARG A 86 -6.26 -2.06 20.47
CA ARG A 86 -5.11 -1.25 20.91
C ARG A 86 -4.13 -2.05 21.77
N ARG A 87 -4.65 -2.87 22.69
CA ARG A 87 -3.82 -3.69 23.59
C ARG A 87 -3.20 -4.87 22.86
N GLU A 88 -3.96 -5.52 21.99
CA GLU A 88 -3.51 -6.69 21.23
C GLU A 88 -2.40 -6.34 20.23
N LEU A 89 -2.52 -5.20 19.55
CA LEU A 89 -1.57 -4.76 18.53
C LEU A 89 -0.43 -3.90 19.10
N ASP A 90 -0.48 -3.56 20.39
CA ASP A 90 0.46 -2.63 21.07
C ASP A 90 0.71 -1.33 20.28
N VAL A 91 -0.38 -0.65 19.91
CA VAL A 91 -0.35 0.57 19.08
C VAL A 91 -0.83 1.80 19.84
N THR A 92 -0.35 2.97 19.42
CA THR A 92 -0.87 4.24 19.95
C THR A 92 -2.33 4.46 19.52
N SER A 93 -3.12 5.09 20.40
CA SER A 93 -4.53 5.37 20.11
C SER A 93 -4.71 6.20 18.82
N SER A 94 -3.81 7.16 18.56
CA SER A 94 -3.86 7.99 17.36
C SER A 94 -3.59 7.20 16.08
N THR A 95 -2.65 6.24 16.12
CA THR A 95 -2.36 5.36 14.99
C THR A 95 -3.55 4.46 14.72
N LEU A 96 -4.08 3.79 15.74
CA LEU A 96 -5.21 2.88 15.59
C LEU A 96 -6.46 3.61 15.06
N SER A 97 -6.79 4.78 15.59
CA SER A 97 -7.93 5.59 15.11
C SER A 97 -7.77 5.87 13.62
N ARG A 98 -6.62 6.41 13.20
CA ARG A 98 -6.36 6.74 11.80
C ARG A 98 -6.43 5.50 10.88
N ARG A 99 -6.02 4.31 11.35
CA ARG A 99 -6.17 3.07 10.57
C ARG A 99 -7.62 2.65 10.47
N LEU A 100 -8.36 2.64 11.56
CA LEU A 100 -9.78 2.30 11.57
C LEU A 100 -10.61 3.27 10.73
N ASP A 101 -10.30 4.57 10.77
CA ASP A 101 -10.94 5.59 9.96
C ASP A 101 -10.67 5.34 8.46
N ALA A 102 -9.40 5.13 8.07
CA ALA A 102 -9.05 4.83 6.68
C ALA A 102 -9.71 3.54 6.15
N LEU A 103 -9.70 2.47 6.95
CA LEU A 103 -10.35 1.20 6.61
C LEU A 103 -11.88 1.31 6.54
N SER A 104 -12.48 2.12 7.43
CA SER A 104 -13.93 2.38 7.41
C SER A 104 -14.34 3.22 6.20
N CYS A 105 -13.55 4.25 5.86
CA CYS A 105 -13.77 5.07 4.66
C CYS A 105 -13.72 4.24 3.37
N ARG A 106 -12.90 3.18 3.34
CA ARG A 106 -12.84 2.21 2.22
C ARG A 106 -13.92 1.13 2.29
N GLY A 107 -14.77 1.14 3.32
CA GLY A 107 -15.84 0.16 3.48
C GLY A 107 -15.34 -1.24 3.83
N LEU A 108 -14.11 -1.39 4.34
CA LEU A 108 -13.55 -2.67 4.77
C LEU A 108 -13.92 -3.00 6.22
N VAL A 109 -14.15 -1.97 7.04
CA VAL A 109 -14.52 -2.10 8.45
C VAL A 109 -15.79 -1.30 8.71
N SER A 110 -16.70 -1.89 9.47
CA SER A 110 -17.89 -1.21 9.99
C SER A 110 -17.67 -0.82 11.44
N ARG A 111 -18.11 0.40 11.79
CA ARG A 111 -18.08 0.91 13.16
C ARG A 111 -19.49 0.98 13.72
N ARG A 112 -19.73 0.28 14.84
CA ARG A 112 -21.01 0.29 15.55
C ARG A 112 -20.85 0.85 16.96
N VAL A 113 -21.61 1.88 17.31
CA VAL A 113 -21.69 2.37 18.70
C VAL A 113 -22.87 1.70 19.38
N ALA A 114 -22.59 0.88 20.38
CA ALA A 114 -23.62 0.26 21.22
C ALA A 114 -23.98 1.20 22.37
N ALA A 115 -25.29 1.35 22.60
CA ALA A 115 -25.85 2.08 23.74
C ALA A 115 -25.67 1.25 25.04
N THR A 116 -24.44 1.10 25.47
CA THR A 116 -24.08 0.59 26.79
C THR A 116 -23.81 1.76 27.74
N SER A 117 -23.83 1.54 29.05
CA SER A 117 -23.34 2.52 30.03
C SER A 117 -21.99 2.04 30.57
N PRO A 118 -20.85 2.64 30.16
CA PRO A 118 -20.64 3.72 29.18
C PRO A 118 -20.73 3.23 27.72
N PRO A 119 -20.94 4.13 26.73
CA PRO A 119 -21.13 3.76 25.32
C PRO A 119 -19.88 3.08 24.76
N THR A 120 -20.07 1.91 24.15
CA THR A 120 -18.97 1.09 23.64
C THR A 120 -18.98 1.08 22.12
N THR A 121 -17.82 1.33 21.52
CA THR A 121 -17.65 1.20 20.06
C THR A 121 -17.09 -0.18 19.73
N TRP A 122 -17.75 -0.85 18.79
CA TRP A 122 -17.36 -2.11 18.18
C TRP A 122 -16.96 -1.90 16.73
N TYR A 123 -16.01 -2.71 16.29
CA TYR A 123 -15.52 -2.77 14.92
C TYR A 123 -15.69 -4.20 14.43
N THR A 124 -16.16 -4.32 13.18
CA THR A 124 -16.51 -5.58 12.52
C THR A 124 -16.01 -5.50 11.08
N LEU A 125 -15.49 -6.59 10.52
CA LEU A 125 -15.24 -6.64 9.08
C LEU A 125 -16.55 -6.59 8.29
N THR A 126 -16.56 -5.83 7.20
CA THR A 126 -17.61 -5.94 6.17
C THR A 126 -17.34 -7.16 5.30
N ASP A 127 -18.28 -7.53 4.43
CA ASP A 127 -18.09 -8.62 3.47
C ASP A 127 -16.86 -8.36 2.58
N ALA A 128 -16.73 -7.14 2.06
CA ALA A 128 -15.54 -6.73 1.31
C ALA A 128 -14.26 -6.79 2.14
N GLY A 129 -14.32 -6.46 3.44
CA GLY A 129 -13.21 -6.60 4.37
C GLY A 129 -12.75 -8.06 4.53
N ARG A 130 -13.70 -9.00 4.60
CA ARG A 130 -13.42 -10.45 4.68
C ARG A 130 -12.78 -10.96 3.39
N ASP A 131 -13.28 -10.53 2.23
CA ASP A 131 -12.69 -10.88 0.94
C ASP A 131 -11.23 -10.41 0.84
N VAL A 132 -10.95 -9.19 1.31
CA VAL A 132 -9.59 -8.65 1.36
C VAL A 132 -8.72 -9.46 2.32
N VAL A 133 -9.22 -9.81 3.52
CA VAL A 133 -8.46 -10.66 4.44
C VAL A 133 -8.12 -12.00 3.82
N ALA A 134 -9.07 -12.68 3.16
CA ALA A 134 -8.82 -13.95 2.48
C ALA A 134 -7.73 -13.83 1.40
N ALA A 135 -7.74 -12.74 0.62
CA ALA A 135 -6.70 -12.45 -0.36
C ALA A 135 -5.33 -12.20 0.31
N LEU A 136 -5.29 -11.42 1.40
CA LEU A 136 -4.06 -11.17 2.16
C LEU A 136 -3.51 -12.44 2.79
N SER A 137 -4.34 -13.32 3.35
CA SER A 137 -3.91 -14.62 3.88
C SER A 137 -3.30 -15.49 2.79
N THR A 138 -3.90 -15.51 1.60
CA THR A 138 -3.35 -16.25 0.45
C THR A 138 -1.98 -15.71 0.04
N ILE A 139 -1.79 -14.38 0.13
CA ILE A 139 -0.50 -13.74 -0.15
C ILE A 139 0.51 -14.11 0.94
N ASP A 140 0.14 -14.02 2.22
CA ASP A 140 1.01 -14.34 3.37
C ASP A 140 1.50 -15.79 3.31
N ASP A 141 0.61 -16.75 3.07
CA ASP A 141 0.93 -18.17 2.93
C ASP A 141 1.96 -18.42 1.82
N ARG A 142 1.88 -17.66 0.72
CA ARG A 142 2.82 -17.77 -0.41
C ARG A 142 4.10 -16.98 -0.20
N ALA A 143 4.03 -15.87 0.52
CA ALA A 143 5.15 -14.99 0.81
C ALA A 143 5.99 -15.49 1.99
N ARG A 144 5.55 -16.55 2.68
CA ARG A 144 6.29 -17.17 3.77
C ARG A 144 7.68 -17.57 3.30
N VAL A 145 8.65 -16.73 3.64
CA VAL A 145 10.07 -17.03 3.47
C VAL A 145 10.37 -18.23 4.35
N VAL A 146 10.69 -19.36 3.72
CA VAL A 146 11.18 -20.54 4.45
C VAL A 146 12.51 -20.12 5.07
N PRO A 147 12.64 -20.13 6.41
CA PRO A 147 13.94 -19.87 7.02
C PRO A 147 14.90 -20.97 6.55
N CYS A 148 16.02 -20.57 5.95
CA CYS A 148 17.11 -21.49 5.63
C CYS A 148 17.52 -22.19 6.93
N GLY A 149 17.36 -23.51 6.97
CA GLY A 149 17.41 -24.32 8.20
C GLY A 149 18.80 -24.47 8.84
N ASP A 150 19.83 -23.81 8.30
CA ASP A 150 21.22 -23.90 8.75
C ASP A 150 21.68 -22.67 9.57
N GLY A 151 20.86 -21.62 9.67
CA GLY A 151 21.17 -20.43 10.47
C GLY A 151 22.25 -19.52 9.88
N THR A 152 22.64 -19.69 8.60
CA THR A 152 23.77 -18.95 8.00
C THR A 152 23.36 -17.70 7.21
N CYS A 153 22.07 -17.40 7.04
CA CYS A 153 21.62 -16.19 6.34
C CYS A 153 21.70 -14.94 7.24
N ALA A 154 22.90 -14.55 7.64
CA ALA A 154 23.14 -13.40 8.52
C ALA A 154 23.18 -12.04 7.80
N HIS A 155 22.97 -11.96 6.47
CA HIS A 155 23.18 -10.67 5.80
C HIS A 155 22.40 -10.50 4.47
N LEU A 156 21.08 -10.31 4.55
CA LEU A 156 20.30 -9.82 3.40
C LEU A 156 19.82 -8.38 3.64
N SER A 157 20.77 -7.45 3.59
CA SER A 157 20.50 -6.01 3.46
C SER A 157 20.46 -5.55 1.99
N SER A 158 20.34 -6.46 1.03
CA SER A 158 20.34 -6.14 -0.40
C SER A 158 19.31 -6.99 -1.17
N PRO A 159 18.34 -6.38 -1.87
CA PRO A 159 17.30 -7.10 -2.62
C PRO A 159 17.78 -7.63 -3.99
N ALA A 160 19.09 -7.65 -4.26
CA ALA A 160 19.64 -8.00 -5.58
C ALA A 160 20.08 -9.45 -5.75
N SER A 161 19.94 -10.32 -4.74
CA SER A 161 20.26 -11.74 -4.87
C SER A 161 18.98 -12.58 -4.72
N LEU A 162 18.27 -12.73 -5.84
CA LEU A 162 17.22 -13.74 -6.05
C LEU A 162 17.81 -15.14 -6.27
N ASP A 163 19.04 -15.39 -5.78
CA ASP A 163 19.64 -16.71 -5.72
C ASP A 163 19.55 -17.20 -4.28
N CYS A 164 18.39 -17.74 -3.92
CA CYS A 164 18.28 -18.65 -2.79
C CYS A 164 17.49 -19.87 -3.28
N CYS A 165 18.24 -20.97 -3.42
CA CYS A 165 17.85 -22.34 -3.79
C CYS A 165 17.91 -22.69 -5.29
N ASP A 166 19.04 -23.28 -5.70
CA ASP A 166 19.08 -24.43 -6.62
C ASP A 166 19.45 -25.66 -5.77
#